data_AF-A0A0D3HWH6-F1
#
_entry.id   AF-A0A0D3HWH6-F1
#
_cell.length_a   1.000
_cell.length_b   1.000
_cell.length_c   1.000
_cell.angle_alpha   90.00
_cell.angle_beta   90.00
_cell.angle_gamma   90.00
#
_symmetry.space_group_name_H-M   'P 1'
#
loop_
_entity.id
_entity.type
_entity.pdbx_description
1 polymer ?
#
loop_
_entity_poly.entity_id
_entity_poly.type
_entity_poly.pdbx_seq_one_letter_code
_entity_poly.pdbx_strand_id
1 'polypeptide(L)'
;MAAAAVTVKLGGWSSYCYCPTTTRRSKPAAVKMMMAPCPTSFRIELPRRTIRAAILNKRHTVPCYQRQEGASSPAPQIEAKSMEEVYDALVEHLSSVLKNIEHLDSKYIVGIAGPPGAGKSTVASEVVQRVNKRWSQKHENGSSLISTEEIATMLPMDGFHLYRSQLDAMEDPKEAHARRGAPWTFDPSRFLKCLQTLREEGSVYAPSFDHGVGDPVENDIFVKPQHKIVIVEGNYLLLEEDAWRDIRALFDEKWFIDIDIDVSMQRVLQRHVATGKEPDVAAWRISYNDRPNAELIMKSKKSADLVIRSVDLSR
;
A
#
# COMPACT_ATOMS: atom_id res chain seq x y z
N MET A 1 -40.39 -51.87 22.49
CA MET A 1 -39.87 -51.69 23.86
C MET A 1 -39.19 -50.33 23.95
N ALA A 2 -39.60 -49.53 24.95
CA ALA A 2 -39.03 -48.26 25.49
C ALA A 2 -38.68 -47.13 24.48
N ALA A 3 -39.37 -46.00 24.33
CA ALA A 3 -39.86 -44.96 25.26
C ALA A 3 -38.77 -44.07 25.89
N ALA A 4 -38.66 -42.82 25.41
CA ALA A 4 -38.58 -41.61 26.23
C ALA A 4 -38.76 -40.35 25.35
N ALA A 5 -39.75 -39.54 25.69
CA ALA A 5 -40.00 -38.20 25.18
C ALA A 5 -39.67 -37.19 26.29
N VAL A 6 -39.11 -36.02 25.96
CA VAL A 6 -39.24 -34.81 26.80
C VAL A 6 -39.38 -33.56 25.92
N THR A 7 -40.44 -32.84 26.26
CA THR A 7 -41.04 -31.61 25.75
C THR A 7 -40.22 -30.36 26.10
N VAL A 8 -40.25 -29.31 25.27
CA VAL A 8 -40.11 -27.92 25.73
C VAL A 8 -41.20 -27.03 25.12
N LYS A 9 -41.84 -26.27 26.01
CA LYS A 9 -43.04 -25.43 25.83
C LYS A 9 -42.74 -24.08 25.20
N LEU A 10 -43.76 -23.54 24.53
CA LEU A 10 -43.94 -22.13 24.15
C LEU A 10 -44.59 -21.30 25.27
N GLY A 11 -44.34 -19.99 25.25
CA GLY A 11 -45.06 -18.92 25.98
C GLY A 11 -44.07 -17.92 26.61
N GLY A 12 -44.22 -16.60 26.56
CA GLY A 12 -45.18 -15.68 25.96
C GLY A 12 -44.78 -14.23 26.30
N TRP A 13 -45.17 -13.30 25.42
CA TRP A 13 -45.63 -11.91 25.64
C TRP A 13 -44.83 -10.92 26.52
N SER A 14 -44.46 -9.77 25.91
CA SER A 14 -44.84 -8.38 26.26
C SER A 14 -43.79 -7.40 25.67
N SER A 15 -44.12 -6.60 24.64
CA SER A 15 -44.45 -5.15 24.71
C SER A 15 -43.51 -4.31 25.60
N TYR A 16 -42.84 -3.24 25.14
CA TYR A 16 -43.40 -2.00 24.57
C TYR A 16 -42.36 -1.19 23.75
N CYS A 17 -42.88 -0.44 22.78
CA CYS A 17 -42.23 0.68 22.07
C CYS A 17 -42.00 1.89 22.99
N TYR A 18 -41.04 2.77 22.68
CA TYR A 18 -41.29 4.21 22.42
C TYR A 18 -39.97 4.98 22.16
N CYS A 19 -39.92 5.72 21.05
CA CYS A 19 -39.42 7.09 21.05
C CYS A 19 -39.93 7.81 19.79
N PRO A 20 -40.71 8.90 19.94
CA PRO A 20 -40.72 9.94 18.93
C PRO A 20 -40.36 11.30 19.53
N THR A 21 -39.62 12.03 18.71
CA THR A 21 -39.40 13.47 18.74
C THR A 21 -40.72 14.26 18.75
N THR A 22 -40.81 15.33 19.55
CA THR A 22 -41.16 16.68 19.07
C THR A 22 -41.18 17.73 20.20
N THR A 23 -40.86 18.94 19.76
CA THR A 23 -40.82 20.26 20.40
C THR A 23 -42.11 20.74 21.09
N ARG A 24 -41.98 21.48 22.21
CA ARG A 24 -42.70 22.77 22.39
C ARG A 24 -42.16 23.63 23.54
N ARG A 25 -42.14 24.94 23.27
CA ARG A 25 -41.85 26.08 24.16
C ARG A 25 -42.92 26.24 25.24
N SER A 26 -42.50 26.67 26.44
CA SER A 26 -43.18 27.73 27.20
C SER A 26 -42.23 28.36 28.25
N LYS A 27 -42.34 29.69 28.38
CA LYS A 27 -41.82 30.60 29.43
C LYS A 27 -43.05 31.40 29.92
N PRO A 28 -42.98 32.22 30.98
CA PRO A 28 -42.21 32.15 32.21
C PRO A 28 -43.11 32.42 33.46
N ALA A 29 -42.59 32.21 34.67
CA ALA A 29 -43.13 32.89 35.86
C ALA A 29 -41.96 33.33 36.75
N ALA A 30 -41.88 34.65 36.97
CA ALA A 30 -40.91 35.30 37.81
C ALA A 30 -41.42 35.32 39.26
N VAL A 31 -40.58 34.93 40.21
CA VAL A 31 -40.75 35.30 41.63
C VAL A 31 -39.41 35.85 42.11
N LYS A 32 -39.48 37.01 42.74
CA LYS A 32 -38.38 37.85 43.21
C LYS A 32 -38.36 37.79 44.73
N MET A 33 -37.26 37.40 45.36
CA MET A 33 -36.96 37.72 46.75
C MET A 33 -35.46 38.05 46.92
N MET A 34 -35.19 39.04 47.76
CA MET A 34 -33.93 39.77 47.94
C MET A 34 -33.06 39.20 49.07
N MET A 35 -31.72 39.20 48.84
CA MET A 35 -30.56 39.58 49.72
C MET A 35 -30.41 38.90 51.11
N ALA A 36 -29.24 38.51 51.69
CA ALA A 36 -27.77 38.58 51.47
C ALA A 36 -27.09 37.76 52.64
N PRO A 37 -25.76 37.79 52.95
CA PRO A 37 -24.51 37.55 52.18
C PRO A 37 -23.50 36.54 52.82
N CYS A 38 -22.41 36.25 52.07
CA CYS A 38 -21.04 35.80 52.46
C CYS A 38 -20.75 34.30 52.78
N PRO A 39 -19.49 33.79 52.64
CA PRO A 39 -18.28 34.36 52.02
C PRO A 39 -17.47 33.38 51.11
N THR A 40 -16.40 33.93 50.50
CA THR A 40 -15.14 33.30 50.03
C THR A 40 -15.16 32.33 48.83
N SER A 41 -14.72 32.83 47.68
CA SER A 41 -14.14 32.03 46.60
C SER A 41 -12.67 31.69 46.91
N PHE A 42 -12.37 30.41 47.12
CA PHE A 42 -11.00 29.88 47.06
C PHE A 42 -10.59 29.74 45.58
N ARG A 43 -9.61 30.52 45.14
CA ARG A 43 -8.87 30.27 43.89
C ARG A 43 -7.63 29.45 44.25
N ILE A 44 -7.52 28.25 43.69
CA ILE A 44 -6.28 27.46 43.73
C ILE A 44 -5.47 27.86 42.50
N GLU A 45 -4.42 28.66 42.72
CA GLU A 45 -3.36 28.87 41.73
C GLU A 45 -2.40 27.67 41.78
N LEU A 46 -2.29 26.95 40.67
CA LEU A 46 -1.27 25.90 40.51
C LEU A 46 0.04 26.52 40.00
N PRO A 47 1.21 26.14 40.55
CA PRO A 47 2.47 26.82 40.26
C PRO A 47 2.97 26.53 38.84
N ARG A 48 3.39 27.59 38.13
CA ARG A 48 4.20 27.48 36.91
C ARG A 48 5.56 26.88 37.26
N ARG A 49 5.76 25.58 37.01
CA ARG A 49 7.08 24.96 37.00
C ARG A 49 7.70 25.08 35.61
N THR A 50 8.64 26.01 35.49
CA THR A 50 9.68 25.98 34.45
C THR A 50 10.56 24.75 34.66
N ILE A 51 10.45 23.77 33.77
CA ILE A 51 11.46 22.73 33.60
C ILE A 51 12.02 22.87 32.19
N ARG A 52 13.20 23.53 32.10
CA ARG A 52 14.14 23.28 31.02
C ARG A 52 14.70 21.88 31.25
N ALA A 53 14.24 20.91 30.48
CA ALA A 53 14.98 19.68 30.22
C ALA A 53 15.35 19.69 28.75
N ALA A 54 16.65 19.74 28.49
CA ALA A 54 17.24 19.68 27.17
C ALA A 54 16.94 18.32 26.54
N ILE A 55 15.98 18.28 25.62
CA ILE A 55 15.91 17.23 24.60
C ILE A 55 16.61 17.81 23.39
N LEU A 56 17.80 17.30 23.08
CA LEU A 56 18.40 17.49 21.75
C LEU A 56 17.41 16.92 20.73
N ASN A 57 16.56 17.78 20.19
CA ASN A 57 15.82 17.49 18.96
C ASN A 57 16.85 17.34 17.86
N LYS A 58 17.30 16.09 17.62
CA LYS A 58 17.66 15.71 16.25
C LYS A 58 16.36 15.86 15.45
N ARG A 59 16.17 17.01 14.82
CA ARG A 59 15.18 17.15 13.75
C ARG A 59 15.65 16.18 12.67
N HIS A 60 15.15 14.96 12.71
CA HIS A 60 15.23 14.08 11.56
C HIS A 60 14.37 14.73 10.49
N THR A 61 15.01 15.51 9.61
CA THR A 61 14.41 15.92 8.35
C THR A 61 14.12 14.66 7.58
N VAL A 62 12.86 14.22 7.61
CA VAL A 62 12.40 13.11 6.79
C VAL A 62 12.35 13.62 5.36
N PRO A 63 13.09 13.00 4.42
CA PRO A 63 13.10 13.44 3.03
C PRO A 63 11.71 13.32 2.42
N CYS A 64 11.21 14.37 1.77
CA CYS A 64 10.11 14.21 0.82
C CYS A 64 10.72 13.80 -0.52
N TYR A 65 10.27 12.68 -1.09
CA TYR A 65 10.81 12.21 -2.38
C TYR A 65 10.03 12.76 -3.59
N GLN A 66 8.84 13.33 -3.39
CA GLN A 66 8.03 13.88 -4.48
C GLN A 66 8.83 14.92 -5.29
N ARG A 67 9.08 14.64 -6.57
CA ARG A 67 9.76 15.58 -7.46
C ARG A 67 8.76 16.41 -8.25
N GLN A 68 9.11 17.69 -8.46
CA GLN A 68 8.39 18.53 -9.42
C GLN A 68 8.62 18.03 -10.84
N GLU A 69 7.57 18.00 -11.65
CA GLU A 69 7.65 17.66 -13.07
C GLU A 69 8.67 18.57 -13.78
N GLY A 70 9.58 17.97 -14.56
CA GLY A 70 10.62 18.69 -15.30
C GLY A 70 11.92 18.97 -14.52
N ALA A 71 12.08 18.47 -13.29
CA ALA A 71 13.31 18.62 -12.54
C ALA A 71 14.50 17.91 -13.23
N SER A 72 15.54 18.65 -13.62
CA SER A 72 16.67 18.17 -14.41
C SER A 72 17.69 17.32 -13.64
N SER A 73 17.70 17.40 -12.31
CA SER A 73 18.60 16.63 -11.46
C SER A 73 18.27 15.12 -11.52
N PRO A 74 19.23 14.21 -11.28
CA PRO A 74 18.90 12.81 -11.05
C PRO A 74 18.02 12.67 -9.80
N ALA A 75 17.16 11.65 -9.78
CA ALA A 75 16.39 11.32 -8.59
C ALA A 75 17.32 11.02 -7.41
N PRO A 76 16.99 11.46 -6.18
CA PRO A 76 17.76 11.11 -5.01
C PRO A 76 17.87 9.59 -4.90
N GLN A 77 19.01 9.16 -4.40
CA GLN A 77 19.28 7.76 -4.11
C GLN A 77 19.49 7.60 -2.61
N ILE A 78 18.96 6.53 -2.03
CA ILE A 78 19.24 6.23 -0.63
C ILE A 78 20.71 5.88 -0.48
N GLU A 79 21.44 6.67 0.30
CA GLU A 79 22.78 6.35 0.77
C GLU A 79 22.67 5.43 2.00
N ALA A 80 22.82 4.13 1.78
CA ALA A 80 22.72 3.10 2.81
C ALA A 80 23.81 2.05 2.59
N LYS A 81 24.29 1.46 3.70
CA LYS A 81 25.33 0.42 3.68
C LYS A 81 24.74 -0.98 3.56
N SER A 82 23.46 -1.15 3.83
CA SER A 82 22.76 -2.43 3.82
C SER A 82 21.29 -2.26 3.43
N MET A 83 20.63 -3.36 3.03
CA MET A 83 19.17 -3.35 2.82
C MET A 83 18.39 -3.02 4.09
N GLU A 84 18.91 -3.38 5.27
CA GLU A 84 18.28 -3.04 6.56
C GLU A 84 18.18 -1.52 6.75
N GLU A 85 19.25 -0.79 6.44
CA GLU A 85 19.24 0.67 6.48
C GLU A 85 18.30 1.27 5.42
N VAL A 86 18.22 0.66 4.23
CA VAL A 86 17.25 1.04 3.20
C VAL A 86 15.82 0.86 3.70
N TYR A 87 15.47 -0.30 4.26
CA TYR A 87 14.14 -0.57 4.79
C TYR A 87 13.78 0.41 5.90
N ASP A 88 14.69 0.66 6.83
CA ASP A 88 14.46 1.60 7.93
C ASP A 88 14.23 3.03 7.44
N ALA A 89 14.97 3.48 6.42
CA ALA A 89 14.79 4.79 5.81
C ALA A 89 13.42 4.93 5.11
N LEU A 90 13.01 3.92 4.33
CA LEU A 90 11.71 3.90 3.65
C LEU A 90 10.55 3.84 4.66
N VAL A 91 10.69 3.05 5.71
CA VAL A 91 9.67 2.92 6.77
C VAL A 91 9.55 4.21 7.58
N GLU A 92 10.66 4.86 7.91
CA GLU A 92 10.63 6.16 8.60
C GLU A 92 9.94 7.23 7.75
N HIS A 93 10.24 7.24 6.46
CA HIS A 93 9.60 8.11 5.49
C HIS A 93 8.08 7.92 5.46
N LEU A 94 7.60 6.70 5.20
CA LEU A 94 6.17 6.40 5.15
C LEU A 94 5.48 6.63 6.50
N SER A 95 6.16 6.37 7.61
CA SER A 95 5.66 6.68 8.97
C SER A 95 5.48 8.18 9.20
N SER A 96 6.29 9.02 8.55
CA SER A 96 6.13 10.47 8.59
C SER A 96 4.97 10.93 7.73
N VAL A 97 4.84 10.38 6.52
CA VAL A 97 3.69 10.65 5.63
C VAL A 97 2.38 10.34 6.34
N LEU A 98 2.27 9.18 7.00
CA LEU A 98 1.08 8.78 7.76
C LEU A 98 0.61 9.82 8.80
N LYS A 99 1.53 10.60 9.40
CA LYS A 99 1.16 11.63 10.38
C LYS A 99 0.45 12.83 9.75
N ASN A 100 0.63 13.02 8.45
CA ASN A 100 0.11 14.15 7.69
C ASN A 100 -1.13 13.79 6.86
N ILE A 101 -1.61 12.54 6.93
CA ILE A 101 -2.84 12.13 6.25
C ILE A 101 -4.03 12.59 7.09
N GLU A 102 -4.63 13.72 6.69
CA GLU A 102 -5.73 14.37 7.42
C GLU A 102 -7.10 13.76 7.11
N HIS A 103 -7.30 13.18 5.92
CA HIS A 103 -8.58 12.66 5.46
C HIS A 103 -8.63 11.13 5.48
N LEU A 104 -9.67 10.58 6.11
CA LEU A 104 -9.87 9.14 6.24
C LEU A 104 -10.03 8.43 4.88
N ASP A 105 -10.49 9.10 3.83
CA ASP A 105 -10.70 8.44 2.54
C ASP A 105 -9.48 8.53 1.61
N SER A 106 -8.47 9.32 2.00
CA SER A 106 -7.27 9.50 1.20
C SER A 106 -6.30 8.33 1.33
N LYS A 107 -5.74 7.91 0.19
CA LYS A 107 -4.68 6.91 0.08
C LYS A 107 -3.38 7.59 -0.31
N TYR A 108 -2.29 7.13 0.28
CA TYR A 108 -0.94 7.39 -0.19
C TYR A 108 -0.46 6.20 -1.01
N ILE A 109 -0.37 6.37 -2.32
CA ILE A 109 -0.04 5.30 -3.27
C ILE A 109 1.40 5.47 -3.75
N VAL A 110 2.24 4.49 -3.45
CA VAL A 110 3.64 4.44 -3.89
C VAL A 110 3.77 3.41 -5.00
N GLY A 111 4.23 3.82 -6.18
CA GLY A 111 4.56 2.91 -7.27
C GLY A 111 6.02 2.48 -7.22
N ILE A 112 6.31 1.18 -7.08
CA ILE A 112 7.68 0.62 -7.11
C ILE A 112 7.90 -0.13 -8.42
N ALA A 113 8.78 0.41 -9.26
CA ALA A 113 9.21 -0.19 -10.52
C ALA A 113 10.65 -0.70 -10.51
N GLY A 114 11.02 -1.43 -11.55
CA GLY A 114 12.34 -2.05 -11.70
C GLY A 114 12.26 -3.32 -12.54
N PRO A 115 13.38 -3.78 -13.14
CA PRO A 115 13.36 -4.94 -14.03
C PRO A 115 13.00 -6.24 -13.28
N PRO A 116 12.63 -7.31 -14.02
CA PRO A 116 12.54 -8.66 -13.46
C PRO A 116 13.83 -9.03 -12.71
N GLY A 117 13.72 -9.65 -11.53
CA GLY A 117 14.89 -10.02 -10.72
C GLY A 117 15.49 -8.90 -9.85
N ALA A 118 14.93 -7.68 -9.89
CA ALA A 118 15.41 -6.56 -9.07
C ALA A 118 15.08 -6.68 -7.57
N GLY A 119 14.07 -7.47 -7.20
CA GLY A 119 13.62 -7.63 -5.80
C GLY A 119 12.49 -6.68 -5.37
N LYS A 120 11.66 -6.20 -6.31
CA LYS A 120 10.51 -5.30 -6.04
C LYS A 120 9.57 -5.82 -4.96
N SER A 121 9.03 -7.03 -5.16
CA SER A 121 8.09 -7.63 -4.23
C SER A 121 8.72 -7.87 -2.85
N THR A 122 10.03 -8.16 -2.78
CA THR A 122 10.77 -8.27 -1.51
C THR A 122 10.82 -6.94 -0.78
N VAL A 123 11.22 -5.86 -1.45
CA VAL A 123 11.27 -4.53 -0.84
C VAL A 123 9.87 -4.07 -0.42
N ALA A 124 8.88 -4.21 -1.29
CA ALA A 124 7.50 -3.82 -1.02
C ALA A 124 6.93 -4.57 0.19
N SER A 125 7.06 -5.90 0.22
CA SER A 125 6.58 -6.73 1.32
C SER A 125 7.25 -6.40 2.66
N GLU A 126 8.58 -6.25 2.67
CA GLU A 126 9.33 -5.95 3.90
C GLU A 126 8.97 -4.57 4.46
N VAL A 127 8.85 -3.56 3.58
CA VAL A 127 8.46 -2.21 3.98
C VAL A 127 7.03 -2.19 4.53
N VAL A 128 6.07 -2.85 3.87
CA VAL A 128 4.69 -2.97 4.37
C VAL A 128 4.67 -3.63 5.74
N GLN A 129 5.36 -4.76 5.90
CA GLN A 129 5.41 -5.49 7.17
C GLN A 129 5.99 -4.61 8.30
N ARG A 130 7.09 -3.89 8.05
CA ARG A 130 7.72 -3.01 9.05
C ARG A 130 6.85 -1.81 9.39
N VAL A 131 6.17 -1.21 8.42
CA VAL A 131 5.22 -0.11 8.65
C VAL A 131 4.06 -0.60 9.54
N ASN A 132 3.46 -1.74 9.22
CA ASN A 132 2.37 -2.34 10.02
C ASN A 132 2.83 -2.70 11.44
N LYS A 133 4.04 -3.25 11.59
CA LYS A 133 4.61 -3.55 12.90
C LYS A 133 4.80 -2.28 13.75
N ARG A 134 5.37 -1.22 13.18
CA ARG A 134 5.54 0.07 13.88
C ARG A 134 4.19 0.72 14.20
N TRP A 135 3.19 0.55 13.35
CA TRP A 135 1.84 1.02 13.57
C TRP A 135 1.19 0.31 14.78
N SER A 136 1.22 -1.02 14.82
CA SER A 136 0.69 -1.83 15.93
C SER A 136 1.31 -1.42 17.27
N GLN A 137 2.65 -1.35 17.33
CA GLN A 137 3.38 -1.02 18.57
C GLN A 137 3.03 0.36 19.14
N LYS A 138 2.69 1.34 18.29
CA LYS A 138 2.27 2.68 18.76
C LYS A 138 0.84 2.68 19.31
N HIS A 139 -0.03 1.82 18.79
CA HIS A 139 -1.44 1.78 19.15
C HIS A 139 -1.75 0.76 20.26
N GLU A 140 -0.85 -0.17 20.55
CA GLU A 140 -0.92 -1.07 21.73
C GLU A 140 -0.82 -0.33 23.08
N ASN A 141 -0.08 0.79 23.13
CA ASN A 141 0.13 1.58 24.36
C ASN A 141 -0.91 2.70 24.58
N GLY A 142 -1.86 2.86 23.65
CA GLY A 142 -2.93 3.86 23.72
C GLY A 142 -4.26 3.21 24.10
N SER A 143 -4.98 3.78 25.07
CA SER A 143 -6.34 3.39 25.46
C SER A 143 -7.37 3.75 24.38
N SER A 144 -7.16 3.30 23.15
CA SER A 144 -8.12 3.48 22.07
C SER A 144 -8.51 2.11 21.53
N LEU A 145 -9.81 1.90 21.40
CA LEU A 145 -10.45 0.77 20.73
C LEU A 145 -10.14 0.73 19.21
N ILE A 146 -9.05 1.36 18.77
CA ILE A 146 -8.66 1.52 17.37
C ILE A 146 -7.62 0.45 17.05
N SER A 147 -8.19 -0.70 16.71
CA SER A 147 -7.81 -1.64 15.63
C SER A 147 -6.33 -2.07 15.53
N THR A 148 -6.09 -3.35 15.82
CA THR A 148 -4.91 -4.15 15.43
C THR A 148 -4.79 -4.38 13.91
N GLU A 149 -5.52 -3.63 13.10
CA GLU A 149 -5.52 -3.79 11.65
C GLU A 149 -4.31 -3.13 11.01
N GLU A 150 -3.92 -3.70 9.88
CA GLU A 150 -2.84 -3.22 9.03
C GLU A 150 -3.16 -1.84 8.45
N ILE A 151 -2.18 -0.93 8.45
CA ILE A 151 -2.30 0.42 7.91
C ILE A 151 -1.72 0.53 6.49
N ALA A 152 -0.89 -0.44 6.11
CA ALA A 152 -0.23 -0.52 4.81
C ALA A 152 -0.53 -1.86 4.15
N THR A 153 -0.63 -1.85 2.82
CA THR A 153 -0.78 -3.07 2.02
C THR A 153 0.00 -2.98 0.71
N MET A 154 0.13 -4.10 0.02
CA MET A 154 0.78 -4.21 -1.28
C MET A 154 -0.24 -4.58 -2.36
N LEU A 155 -0.09 -4.01 -3.56
CA LEU A 155 -0.89 -4.34 -4.73
C LEU A 155 0.02 -4.68 -5.92
N PRO A 156 0.15 -5.97 -6.30
CA PRO A 156 0.98 -6.38 -7.42
C PRO A 156 0.30 -6.11 -8.78
N MET A 157 1.09 -5.66 -9.75
CA MET A 157 0.66 -5.48 -11.14
C MET A 157 0.41 -6.81 -11.86
N ASP A 158 1.01 -7.92 -11.39
CA ASP A 158 0.97 -9.21 -12.08
C ASP A 158 -0.45 -9.77 -12.24
N GLY A 159 -1.40 -9.41 -11.38
CA GLY A 159 -2.82 -9.79 -11.55
C GLY A 159 -3.49 -9.19 -12.78
N PHE A 160 -2.85 -8.24 -13.46
CA PHE A 160 -3.36 -7.59 -14.66
C PHE A 160 -2.71 -8.12 -15.95
N HIS A 161 -2.03 -9.26 -15.91
CA HIS A 161 -1.70 -10.00 -17.13
C HIS A 161 -2.98 -10.31 -17.92
N LEU A 162 -2.88 -10.30 -19.24
CA LEU A 162 -3.92 -10.91 -20.07
C LEU A 162 -3.99 -12.41 -19.76
N TYR A 163 -5.22 -12.92 -19.79
CA TYR A 163 -5.49 -14.34 -19.64
C TYR A 163 -4.87 -15.13 -20.78
N ARG A 164 -4.47 -16.38 -20.54
CA ARG A 164 -3.97 -17.27 -21.60
C ARG A 164 -4.94 -17.37 -22.77
N SER A 165 -6.24 -17.47 -22.49
CA SER A 165 -7.30 -17.49 -23.50
C SER A 165 -7.36 -16.22 -24.35
N GLN A 166 -6.99 -15.06 -23.80
CA GLN A 166 -6.89 -13.82 -24.56
C GLN A 166 -5.62 -13.80 -25.41
N LEU A 167 -4.50 -14.32 -24.90
CA LEU A 167 -3.28 -14.50 -25.70
C LEU A 167 -3.50 -15.48 -26.85
N ASP A 168 -4.26 -16.56 -26.62
CA ASP A 168 -4.65 -17.55 -27.63
C ASP A 168 -5.50 -16.95 -28.77
N ALA A 169 -6.18 -15.84 -28.50
CA ALA A 169 -7.03 -15.13 -29.46
C ALA A 169 -6.31 -14.00 -30.22
N MET A 170 -5.02 -13.76 -29.94
CA MET A 170 -4.22 -12.77 -30.66
C MET A 170 -3.86 -13.24 -32.08
N GLU A 171 -3.38 -12.32 -32.92
CA GLU A 171 -2.97 -12.63 -34.30
C GLU A 171 -1.84 -13.68 -34.36
N ASP A 172 -0.85 -13.58 -33.47
CA ASP A 172 0.19 -14.59 -33.28
C ASP A 172 0.21 -15.08 -31.81
N PRO A 173 -0.57 -16.13 -31.49
CA PRO A 173 -0.61 -16.70 -30.16
C PRO A 173 0.74 -17.24 -29.68
N LYS A 174 1.57 -17.79 -30.60
CA LYS A 174 2.86 -18.37 -30.23
C LYS A 174 3.79 -17.27 -29.73
N GLU A 175 3.84 -16.15 -30.45
CA GLU A 175 4.61 -14.98 -30.03
C GLU A 175 4.05 -14.37 -28.74
N ALA A 176 2.72 -14.28 -28.61
CA ALA A 176 2.05 -13.81 -27.38
C ALA A 176 2.47 -14.60 -26.13
N HIS A 177 2.52 -15.93 -26.22
CA HIS A 177 2.98 -16.78 -25.11
C HIS A 177 4.50 -16.70 -24.91
N ALA A 178 5.29 -16.64 -25.98
CA ALA A 178 6.75 -16.51 -25.91
C ALA A 178 7.18 -15.21 -25.21
N ARG A 179 6.48 -14.11 -25.53
CA ARG A 179 6.70 -12.76 -24.99
C ARG A 179 5.83 -12.43 -23.78
N ARG A 180 5.08 -13.39 -23.23
CA ARG A 180 4.26 -13.16 -22.02
C ARG A 180 5.12 -12.63 -20.87
N GLY A 181 4.72 -11.48 -20.34
CA GLY A 181 5.51 -10.64 -19.44
C GLY A 181 5.93 -9.32 -20.09
N ALA A 182 5.86 -9.16 -21.41
CA ALA A 182 6.04 -7.89 -22.11
C ALA A 182 4.85 -6.92 -21.87
N PRO A 183 5.02 -5.59 -22.00
CA PRO A 183 3.96 -4.61 -21.67
C PRO A 183 2.62 -4.86 -22.36
N TRP A 184 2.64 -5.28 -23.63
CA TRP A 184 1.44 -5.54 -24.43
C TRP A 184 0.73 -6.86 -24.09
N THR A 185 1.31 -7.67 -23.19
CA THR A 185 0.67 -8.89 -22.65
C THR A 185 -0.06 -8.64 -21.33
N PHE A 186 -0.21 -7.37 -20.94
CA PHE A 186 -1.03 -6.91 -19.81
C PHE A 186 -2.25 -6.14 -20.31
N ASP A 187 -3.22 -5.96 -19.42
CA ASP A 187 -4.34 -5.03 -19.60
C ASP A 187 -4.13 -3.76 -18.75
N PRO A 188 -3.38 -2.77 -19.25
CA PRO A 188 -3.11 -1.54 -18.50
C PRO A 188 -4.37 -0.68 -18.32
N SER A 189 -5.36 -0.79 -19.21
CA SER A 189 -6.63 -0.06 -19.08
C SER A 189 -7.42 -0.57 -17.87
N ARG A 190 -7.46 -1.89 -17.69
CA ARG A 190 -8.07 -2.52 -16.52
C ARG A 190 -7.33 -2.17 -15.23
N PHE A 191 -5.99 -2.13 -15.28
CA PHE A 191 -5.19 -1.74 -14.12
C PHE A 191 -5.39 -0.27 -13.75
N LEU A 192 -5.42 0.62 -14.75
CA LEU A 192 -5.72 2.04 -14.57
C LEU A 192 -7.08 2.23 -13.87
N LYS A 193 -8.12 1.54 -14.35
CA LYS A 193 -9.46 1.60 -13.75
C LYS A 193 -9.45 1.15 -12.29
N CYS A 194 -8.73 0.07 -11.95
CA CYS A 194 -8.58 -0.39 -10.57
C CYS A 194 -7.98 0.69 -9.66
N LEU A 195 -6.92 1.35 -10.10
CA LEU A 195 -6.27 2.41 -9.33
C LEU A 195 -7.12 3.68 -9.22
N GLN A 196 -7.88 4.03 -10.27
CA GLN A 196 -8.86 5.11 -10.21
C GLN A 196 -9.94 4.82 -9.18
N THR A 197 -10.54 3.63 -9.20
CA THR A 197 -11.50 3.20 -8.17
C THR A 197 -10.90 3.25 -6.77
N LEU A 198 -9.65 2.81 -6.59
CA LEU A 198 -8.97 2.90 -5.30
C LEU A 198 -8.81 4.34 -4.81
N ARG A 199 -8.51 5.29 -5.71
CA ARG A 199 -8.39 6.72 -5.38
C ARG A 199 -9.74 7.36 -5.05
N GLU A 200 -10.79 6.99 -5.78
CA GLU A 200 -12.13 7.57 -5.65
C GLU A 200 -12.91 7.01 -4.46
N GLU A 201 -12.88 5.69 -4.29
CA GLU A 201 -13.71 4.97 -3.29
C GLU A 201 -12.93 4.59 -2.03
N GLY A 202 -11.61 4.74 -2.03
CA GLY A 202 -10.75 4.37 -0.90
C GLY A 202 -10.65 2.85 -0.66
N SER A 203 -11.24 2.02 -1.52
CA SER A 203 -11.09 0.57 -1.46
C SER A 203 -11.35 -0.05 -2.83
N VAL A 204 -10.78 -1.23 -3.07
CA VAL A 204 -10.97 -1.95 -4.34
C VAL A 204 -10.66 -3.43 -4.18
N TYR A 205 -11.40 -4.28 -4.89
CA TYR A 205 -10.99 -5.65 -5.17
C TYR A 205 -10.11 -5.69 -6.42
N ALA A 206 -8.96 -6.34 -6.32
CA ALA A 206 -8.00 -6.48 -7.39
C ALA A 206 -7.66 -7.95 -7.62
N PRO A 207 -7.29 -8.33 -8.86
CA PRO A 207 -6.79 -9.65 -9.13
C PRO A 207 -5.39 -9.86 -8.56
N SER A 208 -5.10 -11.08 -8.14
CA SER A 208 -3.72 -11.57 -7.96
C SER A 208 -3.29 -12.39 -9.19
N PHE A 209 -2.10 -12.97 -9.16
CA PHE A 209 -1.63 -13.87 -10.20
C PHE A 209 -1.17 -15.20 -9.60
N ASP A 210 -1.74 -16.31 -10.07
CA ASP A 210 -1.33 -17.65 -9.66
C ASP A 210 -0.22 -18.14 -10.60
N HIS A 211 1.01 -18.25 -10.12
CA HIS A 211 2.13 -18.73 -10.93
C HIS A 211 2.11 -20.23 -11.22
N GLY A 212 1.32 -21.03 -10.48
CA GLY A 212 1.12 -22.45 -10.73
C GLY A 212 0.11 -22.70 -11.86
N VAL A 213 -1.01 -21.97 -11.85
CA VAL A 213 -2.00 -21.99 -12.95
C VAL A 213 -1.48 -21.21 -14.16
N GLY A 214 -0.76 -20.12 -13.90
CA GLY A 214 -0.26 -19.18 -14.90
C GLY A 214 -1.34 -18.25 -15.42
N ASP A 215 -2.31 -17.84 -14.61
CA ASP A 215 -3.34 -16.86 -14.97
C ASP A 215 -3.75 -15.99 -13.76
N PRO A 216 -4.37 -14.81 -14.01
CA PRO A 216 -4.95 -13.99 -12.95
C PRO A 216 -6.02 -14.71 -12.12
N VAL A 217 -6.10 -14.38 -10.83
CA VAL A 217 -7.17 -14.80 -9.92
C VAL A 217 -7.98 -13.59 -9.50
N GLU A 218 -9.24 -13.56 -9.91
CA GLU A 218 -10.14 -12.43 -9.72
C GLU A 218 -10.55 -12.19 -8.26
N ASN A 219 -10.62 -10.90 -7.87
CA ASN A 219 -11.04 -10.46 -6.54
C ASN A 219 -10.26 -11.07 -5.36
N ASP A 220 -9.01 -11.47 -5.58
CA ASP A 220 -8.19 -12.15 -4.59
C ASP A 220 -7.55 -11.19 -3.58
N ILE A 221 -7.32 -9.93 -3.99
CA ILE A 221 -6.73 -8.90 -3.14
C ILE A 221 -7.77 -7.84 -2.83
N PHE A 222 -8.06 -7.61 -1.55
CA PHE A 222 -8.93 -6.51 -1.12
C PHE A 222 -8.14 -5.40 -0.44
N VAL A 223 -7.97 -4.28 -1.14
CA VAL A 223 -7.41 -3.07 -0.55
C VAL A 223 -8.52 -2.37 0.22
N LYS A 224 -8.44 -2.42 1.55
CA LYS A 224 -9.49 -1.95 2.44
C LYS A 224 -9.42 -0.43 2.74
N PRO A 225 -10.51 0.22 3.20
CA PRO A 225 -10.53 1.64 3.55
C PRO A 225 -9.46 2.08 4.57
N GLN A 226 -9.12 1.23 5.53
CA GLN A 226 -8.11 1.46 6.56
C GLN A 226 -6.68 1.48 6.03
N HIS A 227 -6.36 0.76 4.93
CA HIS A 227 -5.01 0.79 4.37
C HIS A 227 -4.70 2.19 3.84
N LYS A 228 -3.94 3.02 4.56
CA LYS A 228 -3.60 4.38 4.15
C LYS A 228 -2.38 4.42 3.23
N ILE A 229 -1.47 3.48 3.38
CA ILE A 229 -0.35 3.30 2.46
C ILE A 229 -0.65 2.11 1.55
N VAL A 230 -0.56 2.32 0.23
CA VAL A 230 -0.65 1.24 -0.75
C VAL A 230 0.61 1.24 -1.58
N ILE A 231 1.42 0.20 -1.44
CA ILE A 231 2.61 0.00 -2.28
C ILE A 231 2.20 -0.83 -3.49
N VAL A 232 2.13 -0.18 -4.65
CA VAL A 232 1.86 -0.82 -5.93
C VAL A 232 3.19 -1.24 -6.53
N GLU A 233 3.38 -2.52 -6.83
CA GLU A 233 4.65 -3.02 -7.38
C GLU A 233 4.45 -3.65 -8.75
N GLY A 234 5.37 -3.37 -9.68
CA GLY A 234 5.27 -3.88 -11.04
C GLY A 234 6.42 -3.45 -11.93
N ASN A 235 6.59 -4.11 -13.07
CA ASN A 235 7.68 -3.81 -13.99
C ASN A 235 7.50 -2.45 -14.71
N TYR A 236 6.28 -2.12 -15.13
CA TYR A 236 6.01 -1.09 -16.13
C TYR A 236 5.41 0.21 -15.55
N LEU A 237 5.35 0.33 -14.22
CA LEU A 237 4.64 1.41 -13.53
C LEU A 237 5.15 2.82 -13.89
N LEU A 238 6.39 2.95 -14.38
CA LEU A 238 7.00 4.24 -14.71
C LEU A 238 7.19 4.49 -16.22
N LEU A 239 6.65 3.63 -17.09
CA LEU A 239 6.66 3.87 -18.53
C LEU A 239 5.91 5.18 -18.87
N GLU A 240 6.33 5.82 -19.96
CA GLU A 240 5.81 7.12 -20.43
C GLU A 240 4.73 6.99 -21.51
N GLU A 241 4.40 5.76 -21.90
CA GLU A 241 3.59 5.44 -23.06
C GLU A 241 2.17 5.04 -22.66
N ASP A 242 1.19 5.48 -23.46
CA ASP A 242 -0.22 5.08 -23.41
C ASP A 242 -0.82 5.10 -21.99
N ALA A 243 -1.55 4.04 -21.61
CA ALA A 243 -2.21 3.91 -20.32
C ALA A 243 -1.21 3.83 -19.15
N TRP A 244 0.05 3.44 -19.38
CA TRP A 244 1.07 3.41 -18.32
C TRP A 244 1.43 4.81 -17.83
N ARG A 245 1.45 5.81 -18.74
CA ARG A 245 1.61 7.22 -18.37
C ARG A 245 0.52 7.68 -17.40
N ASP A 246 -0.72 7.27 -17.68
CA ASP A 246 -1.88 7.68 -16.88
C ASP A 246 -1.89 6.93 -15.53
N ILE A 247 -1.50 5.65 -15.51
CA ILE A 247 -1.26 4.89 -14.26
C ILE A 247 -0.21 5.58 -13.40
N ARG A 248 0.92 5.97 -14.01
CA ARG A 248 2.02 6.62 -13.32
C ARG A 248 1.60 7.92 -12.63
N ALA A 249 0.68 8.68 -13.25
CA ALA A 249 0.16 9.92 -12.70
C ALA A 249 -0.71 9.72 -11.45
N LEU A 250 -1.17 8.48 -11.19
CA LEU A 250 -1.94 8.14 -10.00
C LEU A 250 -1.07 7.83 -8.77
N PHE A 251 0.26 7.84 -8.88
CA PHE A 251 1.14 7.60 -7.73
C PHE A 251 1.56 8.91 -7.05
N ASP A 252 1.48 8.94 -5.72
CA ASP A 252 2.00 10.04 -4.90
C ASP A 252 3.53 10.05 -4.91
N GLU A 253 4.14 8.86 -4.96
CA GLU A 253 5.59 8.68 -5.12
C GLU A 253 5.93 7.53 -6.06
N LYS A 254 7.01 7.71 -6.80
CA LYS A 254 7.51 6.79 -7.82
C LYS A 254 8.89 6.29 -7.45
N TRP A 255 9.00 5.07 -6.95
CA TRP A 255 10.28 4.47 -6.60
C TRP A 255 10.76 3.54 -7.71
N PHE A 256 12.07 3.51 -7.93
CA PHE A 256 12.69 2.62 -8.90
C PHE A 256 13.81 1.82 -8.25
N ILE A 257 13.76 0.50 -8.38
CA ILE A 257 14.85 -0.39 -7.96
C ILE A 257 15.86 -0.51 -9.09
N ASP A 258 17.03 0.09 -8.85
CA ASP A 258 18.16 0.09 -9.76
C ASP A 258 19.08 -1.09 -9.49
N ILE A 259 19.42 -1.82 -10.55
CA ILE A 259 20.27 -3.00 -10.50
C ILE A 259 21.02 -3.11 -11.82
N ASP A 260 22.21 -3.68 -11.78
CA ASP A 260 22.90 -4.12 -12.99
C ASP A 260 22.04 -5.14 -13.75
N ILE A 261 21.84 -4.92 -15.05
CA ILE A 261 20.92 -5.75 -15.83
C ILE A 261 21.41 -7.19 -15.93
N ASP A 262 22.71 -7.43 -16.00
CA ASP A 262 23.26 -8.78 -16.12
C ASP A 262 23.08 -9.54 -14.80
N VAL A 263 23.27 -8.88 -13.66
CA VAL A 263 22.94 -9.45 -12.34
C VAL A 263 21.45 -9.77 -12.24
N SER A 264 20.57 -8.86 -12.69
CA SER A 264 19.12 -9.11 -12.67
C SER A 264 18.73 -10.32 -13.52
N MET A 265 19.33 -10.46 -14.71
CA MET A 265 19.06 -11.57 -15.62
C MET A 265 19.62 -12.90 -15.10
N GLN A 266 20.76 -12.88 -14.40
CA GLN A 266 21.27 -14.06 -13.70
C GLN A 266 20.30 -14.54 -12.61
N ARG A 267 19.75 -13.62 -11.80
CA ARG A 267 18.73 -13.96 -10.79
C ARG A 267 17.47 -14.53 -11.42
N VAL A 268 17.01 -13.97 -12.54
CA VAL A 268 15.83 -14.49 -13.26
C VAL A 268 16.11 -15.86 -13.87
N LEU A 269 17.30 -16.09 -14.42
CA LEU A 269 17.72 -17.39 -14.95
C LEU A 269 17.69 -18.45 -13.85
N GLN A 270 18.32 -18.17 -12.70
CA GLN A 270 18.31 -19.06 -11.54
C GLN A 270 16.90 -19.38 -11.08
N ARG A 271 16.00 -18.38 -11.07
CA ARG A 271 14.59 -18.59 -10.73
C ARG A 271 13.88 -19.51 -11.73
N HIS A 272 14.05 -19.29 -13.04
CA HIS A 272 13.45 -20.17 -14.07
C HIS A 272 13.90 -21.62 -13.90
N VAL A 273 15.21 -21.84 -13.67
CA VAL A 273 15.77 -23.17 -13.42
C VAL A 273 15.22 -23.78 -12.13
N ALA A 274 15.15 -23.00 -11.04
CA ALA A 274 14.60 -23.45 -9.77
C ALA A 274 13.11 -23.84 -9.87
N THR A 275 12.35 -23.22 -10.79
CA THR A 275 10.96 -23.59 -11.11
C THR A 275 10.84 -24.78 -12.05
N GLY A 276 11.95 -25.44 -12.39
CA GLY A 276 11.97 -26.69 -13.17
C GLY A 276 12.12 -26.51 -14.68
N LYS A 277 12.48 -25.30 -15.17
CA LYS A 277 12.81 -25.13 -16.60
C LYS A 277 14.22 -25.63 -16.89
N GLU A 278 14.36 -26.31 -18.02
CA GLU A 278 15.69 -26.70 -18.52
C GLU A 278 16.59 -25.46 -18.74
N PRO A 279 17.90 -25.54 -18.45
CA PRO A 279 18.79 -24.39 -18.48
C PRO A 279 18.86 -23.66 -19.83
N ASP A 280 18.83 -24.40 -20.94
CA ASP A 280 18.85 -23.86 -22.30
C ASP A 280 17.55 -23.13 -22.65
N VAL A 281 16.40 -23.70 -22.29
CA VAL A 281 15.07 -23.08 -22.43
C VAL A 281 14.97 -21.82 -21.57
N ALA A 282 15.49 -21.86 -20.34
CA ALA A 282 15.54 -20.71 -19.45
C ALA A 282 16.43 -19.60 -20.05
N ALA A 283 17.62 -19.94 -20.56
CA ALA A 283 18.52 -18.99 -21.20
C ALA A 283 17.90 -18.35 -22.46
N TRP A 284 17.22 -19.14 -23.29
CA TRP A 284 16.48 -18.62 -24.44
C TRP A 284 15.37 -17.66 -24.02
N ARG A 285 14.62 -17.98 -22.96
CA ARG A 285 13.58 -17.09 -22.44
C ARG A 285 14.17 -15.77 -21.91
N ILE A 286 15.33 -15.82 -21.26
CA ILE A 286 16.03 -14.61 -20.82
C ILE A 286 16.35 -13.72 -22.01
N SER A 287 17.02 -14.26 -23.04
CA SER A 287 17.45 -13.46 -24.20
C SER A 287 16.28 -12.97 -25.03
N TYR A 288 15.26 -13.80 -25.23
CA TYR A 288 14.14 -13.49 -26.10
C TYR A 288 13.06 -12.64 -25.43
N ASN A 289 12.85 -12.75 -24.11
CA ASN A 289 11.74 -12.13 -23.40
C ASN A 289 12.19 -11.23 -22.25
N ASP A 290 12.80 -11.80 -21.20
CA ASP A 290 13.04 -11.08 -19.94
C ASP A 290 14.03 -9.92 -20.11
N ARG A 291 15.12 -10.09 -20.88
CA ARG A 291 16.13 -9.04 -21.09
C ARG A 291 15.60 -7.86 -21.91
N PRO A 292 14.97 -8.02 -23.09
CA PRO A 292 14.40 -6.89 -23.80
C PRO A 292 13.38 -6.10 -22.96
N ASN A 293 12.60 -6.80 -22.13
CA ASN A 293 11.68 -6.15 -21.19
C ASN A 293 12.45 -5.37 -20.12
N ALA A 294 13.47 -5.96 -19.52
CA ALA A 294 14.33 -5.29 -18.56
C ALA A 294 14.99 -4.02 -19.14
N GLU A 295 15.52 -4.09 -20.37
CA GLU A 295 16.12 -2.94 -21.05
C GLU A 295 15.13 -1.81 -21.28
N LEU A 296 13.88 -2.12 -21.63
CA LEU A 296 12.80 -1.14 -21.71
C LEU A 296 12.52 -0.50 -20.35
N ILE A 297 12.37 -1.31 -19.30
CA ILE A 297 12.07 -0.85 -17.94
C ILE A 297 13.19 0.05 -17.41
N MET A 298 14.44 -0.28 -17.66
CA MET A 298 15.59 0.52 -17.20
C MET A 298 15.57 1.95 -17.75
N LYS A 299 15.03 2.18 -18.95
CA LYS A 299 14.87 3.53 -19.53
C LYS A 299 13.88 4.39 -18.74
N SER A 300 12.94 3.79 -18.01
CA SER A 300 11.93 4.49 -17.21
C SER A 300 12.44 5.03 -15.88
N LYS A 301 13.66 4.64 -15.45
CA LYS A 301 14.30 5.10 -14.21
C LYS A 301 14.32 6.63 -14.05
N LYS A 302 14.44 7.37 -15.16
CA LYS A 302 14.44 8.84 -15.17
C LYS A 302 13.16 9.46 -14.59
N SER A 303 12.06 8.72 -14.58
CA SER A 303 10.74 9.14 -14.10
C SER A 303 10.54 8.87 -12.60
N ALA A 304 11.55 8.34 -11.92
CA ALA A 304 11.48 8.05 -10.49
C ALA A 304 11.64 9.32 -9.64
N ASP A 305 10.92 9.33 -8.53
CA ASP A 305 11.08 10.24 -7.41
C ASP A 305 12.22 9.78 -6.49
N LEU A 306 12.45 8.47 -6.40
CA LEU A 306 13.47 7.84 -5.56
C LEU A 306 14.09 6.63 -6.26
N VAL A 307 15.42 6.51 -6.18
CA VAL A 307 16.14 5.33 -6.65
C VAL A 307 16.67 4.52 -5.46
N ILE A 308 16.34 3.22 -5.46
CA ILE A 308 16.78 2.25 -4.48
C ILE A 308 17.78 1.32 -5.18
N ARG A 309 19.03 1.24 -4.72
CA ARG A 309 19.98 0.26 -5.26
C ARG A 309 19.66 -1.12 -4.71
N SER A 310 19.44 -2.08 -5.61
CA SER A 310 19.41 -3.49 -5.26
C SER A 310 20.83 -3.94 -4.91
N VAL A 311 21.01 -4.49 -3.71
CA VAL A 311 22.27 -5.12 -3.32
C VAL A 311 22.06 -6.63 -3.17
N ASP A 312 23.09 -7.43 -3.42
CA ASP A 312 23.09 -8.83 -3.03
C ASP A 312 23.22 -8.91 -1.50
N LEU A 313 22.42 -9.76 -0.86
CA LEU A 313 22.54 -10.06 0.57
C LEU A 313 23.83 -10.82 0.93
N SER A 314 24.71 -11.09 -0.04
CA SER A 314 25.90 -11.93 0.08
C SER A 314 27.23 -11.16 0.17
N ARG A 315 27.22 -9.91 0.64
CA ARG A 315 28.45 -9.17 0.98
C ARG A 315 28.42 -8.59 2.38
#